data_AF-A0A349TET6-F1
#
_entry.id   AF-A0A349TET6-F1
#
_cell.length_a   1.000
_cell.length_b   1.000
_cell.length_c   1.000
_cell.angle_alpha   90.00
_cell.angle_beta   90.00
_cell.angle_gamma   90.00
#
_symmetry.space_group_name_H-M   'P 1'
#
loop_
_entity.id
_entity.type
_entity.pdbx_description
1 polymer ?
#
loop_
_entity_poly.entity_id
_entity_poly.type
_entity_poly.pdbx_seq_one_letter_code
_entity_poly.pdbx_strand_id
1 'polypeptide(L)'
;MMLRRFHSCRKGSAAAEMALVLPLMVLILFTSLEAGNYFYAQHQVVKGLRDGARFAARHSFDEINCRSGGYIDSALAANVKTLARTGKLSGGTTRVKGWVDGDITVTVTCSTTTQATTGIYSSSESAPQVNVATSLSYDSLFNGLGVITNSFTLNAEQQATVMGI
;
A
#
# COMPACT_ATOMS: atom_id res chain seq x y z
N MET A 1 -0.83 -48.39 45.82
CA MET A 1 -1.26 -49.06 44.55
C MET A 1 -1.81 -48.09 43.50
N MET A 2 -2.47 -46.99 43.88
CA MET A 2 -3.01 -45.98 42.93
C MET A 2 -1.94 -45.24 42.09
N LEU A 3 -0.78 -44.86 42.66
CA LEU A 3 0.27 -44.14 41.91
C LEU A 3 0.81 -44.93 40.72
N ARG A 4 0.97 -46.25 40.86
CA ARG A 4 1.48 -47.13 39.79
C ARG A 4 0.48 -47.28 38.63
N ARG A 5 -0.81 -47.10 38.92
CA ARG A 5 -1.91 -47.16 37.96
C ARG A 5 -2.09 -45.85 37.20
N PHE A 6 -1.74 -44.72 37.82
CA PHE A 6 -1.70 -43.41 37.17
C PHE A 6 -0.53 -43.32 36.19
N HIS A 7 0.65 -43.82 36.58
CA HIS A 7 1.87 -43.80 35.76
C HIS A 7 1.80 -44.73 34.53
N SER A 8 0.92 -45.74 34.51
CA SER A 8 0.71 -46.64 33.37
C SER A 8 -0.53 -46.30 32.53
N CYS A 9 -1.28 -45.26 32.92
CA CYS A 9 -2.50 -44.88 32.22
C CYS A 9 -2.16 -44.10 30.94
N ARG A 10 -2.37 -44.71 29.78
CA ARG A 10 -2.19 -44.07 28.45
C ARG A 10 -3.46 -43.41 27.90
N LYS A 11 -4.56 -43.47 28.65
CA LYS A 11 -5.84 -42.86 28.24
C LYS A 11 -5.66 -41.35 28.21
N GLY A 12 -5.87 -40.73 27.05
CA GLY A 12 -5.70 -39.29 26.86
C GLY A 12 -4.34 -38.83 26.32
N SER A 13 -3.42 -39.74 25.94
CA SER A 13 -2.14 -39.36 25.31
C SER A 13 -2.35 -38.44 24.09
N ALA A 14 -3.29 -38.79 23.21
CA ALA A 14 -3.61 -37.99 22.04
C ALA A 14 -4.14 -36.59 22.40
N ALA A 15 -4.89 -36.45 23.50
CA ALA A 15 -5.36 -35.15 23.97
C ALA A 15 -4.21 -34.31 24.53
N ALA A 16 -3.25 -34.92 25.24
CA ALA A 16 -2.06 -34.26 25.75
C ALA A 16 -1.13 -33.81 24.61
N GLU A 17 -0.93 -34.66 23.59
CA GLU A 17 -0.16 -34.32 22.38
C GLU A 17 -0.81 -33.16 21.61
N MET A 18 -2.13 -33.20 21.41
CA MET A 18 -2.86 -32.11 20.76
C MET A 18 -2.76 -30.82 21.58
N ALA A 19 -2.88 -30.88 22.90
CA ALA A 19 -2.75 -29.71 23.77
C ALA A 19 -1.36 -29.05 23.67
N LEU A 20 -0.31 -29.82 23.39
CA LEU A 20 1.06 -29.32 23.22
C LEU A 20 1.25 -28.66 21.84
N VAL A 21 0.65 -29.22 20.78
CA VAL A 21 0.79 -28.70 19.40
C VAL A 21 -0.18 -27.54 19.12
N LEU A 22 -1.32 -27.49 19.80
CA LEU A 22 -2.38 -26.51 19.56
C LEU A 22 -1.91 -25.04 19.64
N PRO A 23 -1.11 -24.59 20.62
CA PRO A 23 -0.63 -23.22 20.67
C PRO A 23 0.16 -22.81 19.42
N LEU A 24 0.99 -23.73 18.89
CA LEU A 24 1.76 -23.49 17.67
C LEU A 24 0.85 -23.43 16.44
N MET A 25 -0.11 -24.35 16.33
CA MET A 25 -1.08 -24.33 15.21
C MET A 25 -1.91 -23.05 15.20
N VAL A 26 -2.37 -22.60 16.37
CA VAL A 26 -3.13 -21.37 16.53
C VAL A 26 -2.30 -20.15 16.12
N LEU A 27 -1.04 -20.09 16.55
CA LEU A 27 -0.12 -19.01 16.16
C LEU A 27 0.07 -18.97 14.64
N ILE A 28 0.33 -20.11 14.00
CA ILE A 28 0.53 -20.18 12.54
C ILE A 28 -0.76 -19.76 11.81
N LEU A 29 -1.92 -20.22 12.27
CA LEU A 29 -3.22 -19.88 11.68
C LEU A 29 -3.44 -18.36 11.68
N PHE A 30 -3.40 -17.72 12.85
CA PHE A 30 -3.62 -16.27 12.94
C PHE A 30 -2.54 -15.47 12.21
N THR A 31 -1.28 -15.91 12.26
CA THR A 31 -0.19 -15.25 11.53
C THR A 31 -0.40 -15.32 10.01
N SER A 32 -0.84 -16.46 9.49
CA SER A 32 -1.08 -16.62 8.04
C SER A 32 -2.26 -15.78 7.55
N LEU A 33 -3.35 -15.69 8.33
CA LEU A 33 -4.51 -14.85 8.02
C LEU A 33 -4.14 -13.37 8.05
N GLU A 34 -3.41 -12.94 9.09
CA GLU A 34 -2.97 -11.57 9.24
C GLU A 34 -1.98 -11.16 8.13
N ALA A 35 -1.02 -12.03 7.80
CA ALA A 35 -0.09 -11.79 6.69
C ALA A 35 -0.83 -11.70 5.34
N GLY A 36 -1.83 -12.56 5.11
CA GLY A 36 -2.67 -12.49 3.92
C GLY A 36 -3.40 -11.15 3.80
N ASN A 37 -3.97 -10.66 4.90
CA ASN A 37 -4.64 -9.35 4.93
C ASN A 37 -3.65 -8.20 4.71
N TYR A 38 -2.47 -8.26 5.32
CA TYR A 38 -1.41 -7.27 5.11
C TYR A 38 -0.99 -7.17 3.64
N PHE A 39 -0.68 -8.30 3.00
CA PHE A 39 -0.32 -8.29 1.57
C PHE A 39 -1.48 -7.87 0.67
N TYR A 40 -2.71 -8.25 1.03
CA TYR A 40 -3.90 -7.81 0.31
C TYR A 40 -4.04 -6.28 0.34
N ALA A 41 -3.95 -5.66 1.53
CA ALA A 41 -3.98 -4.23 1.70
C ALA A 41 -2.83 -3.54 0.94
N GLN A 42 -1.62 -4.06 1.04
CA GLN A 42 -0.45 -3.55 0.31
C GLN A 42 -0.67 -3.56 -1.21
N HIS A 43 -1.23 -4.64 -1.75
CA HIS A 43 -1.55 -4.70 -3.19
C HIS A 43 -2.62 -3.70 -3.60
N GLN A 44 -3.63 -3.46 -2.76
CA GLN A 44 -4.65 -2.44 -3.04
C GLN A 44 -4.04 -1.03 -3.06
N VAL A 45 -3.15 -0.73 -2.12
CA VAL A 45 -2.41 0.55 -2.05
C VAL A 45 -1.58 0.75 -3.32
N VAL A 46 -0.72 -0.20 -3.68
CA VAL A 46 0.15 -0.10 -4.87
C VAL A 46 -0.67 0.09 -6.14
N LYS A 47 -1.79 -0.64 -6.28
CA LYS A 47 -2.70 -0.47 -7.42
C LYS A 47 -3.36 0.91 -7.42
N GLY A 48 -3.80 1.40 -6.26
CA GLY A 48 -4.35 2.75 -6.09
C GLY A 48 -3.39 3.84 -6.52
N LEU A 49 -2.18 3.83 -5.98
CA LEU A 49 -1.16 4.81 -6.34
C LEU A 49 -0.82 4.76 -7.83
N ARG A 50 -0.77 3.57 -8.42
CA ARG A 50 -0.51 3.41 -9.85
C ARG A 50 -1.63 4.00 -10.72
N ASP A 51 -2.88 3.82 -10.31
CA ASP A 51 -4.03 4.41 -10.99
C ASP A 51 -3.96 5.95 -10.89
N GLY A 52 -3.64 6.48 -9.70
CA GLY A 52 -3.44 7.91 -9.47
C GLY A 52 -2.29 8.51 -10.30
N ALA A 53 -1.12 7.85 -10.32
CA ALA A 53 0.04 8.30 -11.10
C ALA A 53 -0.25 8.28 -12.60
N ARG A 54 -0.89 7.22 -13.11
CA ARG A 54 -1.27 7.12 -14.53
C ARG A 54 -2.34 8.13 -14.93
N PHE A 55 -3.26 8.44 -14.02
CA PHE A 55 -4.25 9.50 -14.23
C PHE A 55 -3.55 10.85 -14.32
N ALA A 56 -2.70 11.20 -13.35
CA ALA A 56 -1.92 12.43 -13.38
C ALA A 56 -1.07 12.56 -14.66
N ALA A 57 -0.44 11.47 -15.08
CA ALA A 57 0.42 11.46 -16.27
C ALA A 57 -0.31 11.76 -17.59
N ARG A 58 -1.65 11.66 -17.63
CA ARG A 58 -2.44 11.99 -18.83
C ARG A 58 -2.86 13.46 -18.88
N HIS A 59 -2.80 14.15 -17.76
CA HIS A 59 -3.21 15.55 -17.72
C HIS A 59 -2.26 16.47 -18.50
N SER A 60 -2.82 17.60 -18.91
CA SER A 60 -2.16 18.57 -19.77
C SER A 60 -0.90 19.14 -19.13
N PHE A 61 0.04 19.60 -19.96
CA PHE A 61 1.24 20.29 -19.47
C PHE A 61 0.91 21.65 -18.80
N ASP A 62 -0.30 22.18 -18.94
CA ASP A 62 -0.69 23.37 -18.19
C ASP A 62 -1.04 23.05 -16.73
N GLU A 63 -1.50 21.82 -16.45
CA GLU A 63 -1.81 21.35 -15.09
C GLU A 63 -0.61 20.68 -14.41
N ILE A 64 0.32 20.08 -15.17
CA ILE A 64 1.56 19.47 -14.64
C ILE A 64 2.74 19.81 -15.54
N ASN A 65 3.75 20.48 -15.01
CA ASN A 65 4.93 20.86 -15.80
C ASN A 65 6.21 21.05 -14.98
N CYS A 66 7.26 21.41 -15.72
CA CYS A 66 8.59 21.73 -15.21
C CYS A 66 9.03 23.17 -15.50
N ARG A 67 8.11 24.08 -15.88
CA ARG A 67 8.45 25.44 -16.36
C ARG A 67 9.06 26.33 -15.27
N SER A 68 8.64 26.14 -14.01
CA SER A 68 9.12 26.88 -12.83
C SER A 68 9.60 25.96 -11.71
N GLY A 69 10.05 24.75 -12.07
CA GLY A 69 10.24 23.63 -11.16
C GLY A 69 9.05 22.66 -11.22
N GLY A 70 9.07 21.62 -10.37
CA GLY A 70 8.00 20.63 -10.33
C GLY A 70 6.67 21.25 -9.90
N TYR A 71 5.77 21.41 -10.86
CA TYR A 71 4.45 22.00 -10.65
C TYR A 71 3.34 20.99 -10.91
N ILE A 72 2.32 21.01 -10.04
CA ILE A 72 1.05 20.30 -10.21
C ILE A 72 -0.10 21.18 -9.71
N ASP A 73 -1.17 21.27 -10.49
CA ASP A 73 -2.40 21.94 -10.07
C ASP A 73 -3.00 21.29 -8.81
N SER A 74 -3.49 22.13 -7.90
CA SER A 74 -4.01 21.69 -6.61
C SER A 74 -5.29 20.83 -6.72
N ALA A 75 -6.18 21.14 -7.67
CA ALA A 75 -7.40 20.36 -7.90
C ALA A 75 -7.06 19.02 -8.55
N LEU A 76 -6.09 19.00 -9.46
CA LEU A 76 -5.56 17.77 -10.02
C LEU A 76 -4.89 16.90 -8.93
N ALA A 77 -4.07 17.48 -8.06
CA ALA A 77 -3.47 16.75 -6.94
C ALA A 77 -4.55 16.14 -6.02
N ALA A 78 -5.64 16.87 -5.73
CA ALA A 78 -6.77 16.35 -4.96
C ALA A 78 -7.51 15.20 -5.68
N ASN A 79 -7.68 15.30 -7.00
CA ASN A 79 -8.26 14.25 -7.83
C ASN A 79 -7.39 12.98 -7.85
N VAL A 80 -6.07 13.13 -7.95
CA VAL A 80 -5.11 12.02 -7.87
C VAL A 80 -5.24 11.28 -6.54
N LYS A 81 -5.30 12.02 -5.42
CA LYS A 81 -5.48 11.42 -4.09
C LYS A 81 -6.82 10.69 -3.98
N THR A 82 -7.91 11.32 -4.41
CA THR A 82 -9.25 10.74 -4.38
C THR A 82 -9.33 9.47 -5.22
N LEU A 83 -8.77 9.50 -6.44
CA LEU A 83 -8.72 8.35 -7.33
C LEU A 83 -7.88 7.22 -6.76
N ALA A 84 -6.70 7.52 -6.19
CA ALA A 84 -5.85 6.51 -5.58
C ALA A 84 -6.57 5.77 -4.45
N ARG A 85 -7.30 6.51 -3.60
CA ARG A 85 -8.03 5.94 -2.46
C ARG A 85 -9.29 5.20 -2.86
N THR A 86 -10.07 5.70 -3.81
CA THR A 86 -11.45 5.22 -4.04
C THR A 86 -11.65 4.58 -5.41
N GLY A 87 -10.74 4.80 -6.35
CA GLY A 87 -10.90 4.39 -7.75
C GLY A 87 -11.91 5.21 -8.54
N LYS A 88 -12.46 6.30 -7.98
CA LYS A 88 -13.40 7.20 -8.65
C LYS A 88 -13.03 8.66 -8.36
N LEU A 89 -13.32 9.56 -9.30
CA LEU A 89 -13.10 11.00 -9.08
C LEU A 89 -14.19 11.63 -8.20
N SER A 90 -15.40 11.06 -8.18
CA SER A 90 -16.49 11.48 -7.31
C SER A 90 -16.31 11.07 -5.84
N GLY A 91 -15.19 10.43 -5.50
CA GLY A 91 -14.99 9.77 -4.22
C GLY A 91 -15.77 8.46 -4.06
N GLY A 92 -15.91 8.01 -2.82
CA GLY A 92 -16.58 6.76 -2.47
C GLY A 92 -15.94 6.08 -1.25
N THR A 93 -16.14 4.77 -1.13
CA THR A 93 -15.49 3.96 -0.10
C THR A 93 -14.00 3.83 -0.42
N THR A 94 -13.16 3.95 0.62
CA THR A 94 -11.72 3.79 0.46
C THR A 94 -11.40 2.31 0.20
N ARG A 95 -10.44 2.06 -0.70
CA ARG A 95 -9.96 0.72 -1.05
C ARG A 95 -9.37 0.00 0.17
N VAL A 96 -8.68 0.77 1.01
CA VAL A 96 -8.10 0.34 2.28
C VAL A 96 -8.73 1.16 3.40
N LYS A 97 -9.13 0.49 4.47
CA LYS A 97 -9.77 1.13 5.63
C LYS A 97 -8.78 2.08 6.30
N GLY A 98 -9.25 3.27 6.69
CA GLY A 98 -8.44 4.28 7.35
C GLY A 98 -7.52 5.09 6.41
N TRP A 99 -7.49 4.78 5.11
CA TRP A 99 -6.66 5.52 4.16
C TRP A 99 -7.26 6.90 3.84
N VAL A 100 -6.55 7.97 4.21
CA VAL A 100 -7.01 9.37 4.07
C VAL A 100 -6.10 10.18 3.14
N ASP A 101 -6.57 11.36 2.69
CA ASP A 101 -5.81 12.23 1.79
C ASP A 101 -4.49 12.75 2.40
N GLY A 102 -4.42 12.80 3.74
CA GLY A 102 -3.22 13.17 4.50
C GLY A 102 -2.11 12.11 4.42
N ASP A 103 -2.45 10.86 4.12
CA ASP A 103 -1.47 9.78 4.00
C ASP A 103 -0.80 9.77 2.62
N ILE A 104 -1.31 10.54 1.65
CA ILE A 104 -0.86 10.54 0.25
C ILE A 104 -0.13 11.84 -0.06
N THR A 105 1.09 11.68 -0.55
CA THR A 105 1.93 12.77 -1.04
C THR A 105 2.05 12.67 -2.55
N VAL A 106 1.75 13.77 -3.25
CA VAL A 106 1.90 13.89 -4.69
C VAL A 106 2.96 14.95 -4.95
N THR A 107 4.03 14.57 -5.64
CA THR A 107 5.11 15.49 -6.04
C THR A 107 5.41 15.36 -7.52
N VAL A 108 6.06 16.37 -8.08
CA VAL A 108 6.54 16.35 -9.46
C VAL A 108 8.05 16.50 -9.43
N THR A 109 8.73 15.54 -10.05
CA THR A 109 10.17 15.57 -10.24
C THR A 109 10.47 15.96 -11.69
N CYS A 110 11.33 16.94 -11.85
CA CYS A 110 11.77 17.45 -13.14
C CYS A 110 13.24 17.11 -13.33
N SER A 111 13.57 16.46 -14.44
CA SER A 111 14.97 16.17 -14.77
C SER A 111 15.70 17.48 -15.12
N THR A 112 16.87 17.68 -14.51
CA THR A 112 17.79 18.80 -14.79
C THR A 112 18.94 18.40 -15.72
N THR A 113 19.06 17.12 -16.07
CA THR A 113 20.06 16.62 -17.01
C THR A 113 19.52 16.69 -18.45
N THR A 114 20.43 16.78 -19.42
CA THR A 114 20.09 16.79 -20.84
C THR A 114 19.36 15.50 -21.21
N GLN A 115 18.04 15.57 -21.34
CA GLN A 115 17.20 14.45 -21.79
C GLN A 115 17.42 14.22 -23.29
N ALA A 116 17.10 13.02 -23.78
CA ALA A 116 17.25 12.66 -25.18
C ALA A 116 16.52 13.66 -26.11
N THR A 117 17.29 14.34 -26.97
CA THR A 117 16.81 15.38 -27.92
C THR A 117 16.02 14.83 -29.10
N THR A 118 15.88 13.51 -29.22
CA THR A 118 15.13 12.81 -30.27
C THR A 118 13.82 12.20 -29.78
N GLY A 119 13.38 12.57 -28.57
CA GLY A 119 12.17 12.05 -27.93
C GLY A 119 10.90 12.85 -28.26
N ILE A 120 9.78 12.42 -27.67
CA ILE A 120 8.47 13.08 -27.75
C ILE A 120 8.37 14.39 -26.95
N TYR A 121 9.33 14.67 -26.06
CA TYR A 121 9.36 15.89 -25.26
C TYR A 121 10.14 17.00 -25.96
N SER A 122 9.64 18.23 -25.86
CA SER A 122 10.37 19.39 -26.37
C SER A 122 11.71 19.55 -25.63
N SER A 123 12.75 19.97 -26.34
CA SER A 123 14.02 20.35 -25.72
C SER A 123 13.92 21.58 -24.81
N SER A 124 12.81 22.34 -24.91
CA SER A 124 12.57 23.54 -24.10
C SER A 124 11.86 23.25 -22.77
N GLU A 125 11.32 22.05 -22.57
CA GLU A 125 10.59 21.68 -21.35
C GLU A 125 10.89 20.22 -20.97
N SER A 126 11.54 20.01 -19.82
CA SER A 126 11.84 18.67 -19.30
C SER A 126 10.57 17.85 -19.08
N ALA A 127 10.65 16.55 -19.33
CA ALA A 127 9.58 15.59 -19.06
C ALA A 127 9.24 15.54 -17.56
N PRO A 128 8.04 15.97 -17.12
CA PRO A 128 7.65 15.93 -15.72
C PRO A 128 7.36 14.48 -15.30
N GLN A 129 7.85 14.07 -14.12
CA GLN A 129 7.53 12.79 -13.51
C GLN A 129 6.68 13.02 -12.27
N VAL A 130 5.43 12.55 -12.29
CA VAL A 130 4.57 12.60 -11.11
C VAL A 130 4.93 11.41 -10.23
N ASN A 131 5.18 11.71 -8.96
CA ASN A 131 5.41 10.73 -7.92
C ASN A 131 4.25 10.75 -6.94
N VAL A 132 3.62 9.59 -6.73
CA VAL A 132 2.51 9.40 -5.80
C VAL A 132 2.95 8.39 -4.75
N ALA A 133 3.15 8.87 -3.53
CA ALA A 133 3.61 8.07 -2.41
C ALA A 133 2.55 8.04 -1.31
N THR A 134 2.56 6.98 -0.51
CA THR A 134 1.75 6.92 0.70
C THR A 134 2.48 6.24 1.85
N SER A 135 2.13 6.68 3.05
CA SER A 135 2.48 6.04 4.31
C SER A 135 1.23 6.03 5.17
N LEU A 136 0.57 4.88 5.29
CA LEU A 136 -0.60 4.71 6.15
C LEU A 136 -0.36 3.62 7.20
N SER A 137 -1.01 3.74 8.34
CA SER A 137 -1.00 2.70 9.37
C SER A 137 -1.84 1.51 8.94
N TYR A 138 -1.31 0.31 9.15
CA TYR A 138 -2.03 -0.94 8.89
C TYR A 138 -3.08 -1.20 9.97
N ASP A 139 -4.30 -1.55 9.56
CA ASP A 139 -5.39 -1.96 10.47
C ASP A 139 -5.40 -3.49 10.59
N SER A 140 -4.89 -3.99 11.71
CA SER A 140 -4.78 -5.42 11.99
C SER A 140 -6.14 -6.04 12.29
N LEU A 141 -6.35 -7.27 11.81
CA LEU A 141 -7.59 -8.01 12.06
C LEU A 141 -7.68 -8.50 13.51
N PHE A 142 -6.56 -8.94 14.08
CA PHE A 142 -6.54 -9.59 15.39
C PHE A 142 -5.69 -8.87 16.45
N ASN A 143 -5.09 -7.72 16.11
CA ASN A 143 -4.39 -6.79 16.99
C ASN A 143 -3.58 -7.47 18.12
N GLY A 144 -2.56 -8.26 17.74
CA GLY A 144 -1.62 -8.91 18.68
C GLY A 144 -1.81 -10.42 18.89
N LEU A 145 -2.89 -11.03 18.39
CA LEU A 145 -3.00 -12.50 18.30
C LEU A 145 -2.19 -13.10 17.13
N GLY A 146 -1.72 -12.25 16.21
CA GLY A 146 -0.74 -12.56 15.18
C GLY A 146 0.55 -11.76 15.40
N VAL A 147 1.61 -12.11 14.66
CA VAL A 147 2.93 -11.43 14.75
C VAL A 147 2.86 -9.98 14.21
N ILE A 148 1.90 -9.68 13.34
CA ILE A 148 1.70 -8.35 12.74
C ILE A 148 0.62 -7.60 13.53
N THR A 149 0.85 -6.33 13.81
CA THR A 149 -0.01 -5.47 14.62
C THR A 149 -0.22 -4.10 13.97
N ASN A 150 -1.00 -3.23 14.63
CA ASN A 150 -1.27 -1.87 14.17
C ASN A 150 -0.04 -0.94 14.18
N SER A 151 1.11 -1.38 14.71
CA SER A 151 2.35 -0.61 14.64
C SER A 151 3.03 -0.67 13.27
N PHE A 152 2.56 -1.54 12.37
CA PHE A 152 3.10 -1.65 11.03
C PHE A 152 2.50 -0.58 10.11
N THR A 153 3.32 -0.08 9.19
CA THR A 153 2.89 0.86 8.15
C THR A 153 2.91 0.21 6.77
N LEU A 154 1.97 0.60 5.93
CA LEU A 154 1.93 0.29 4.51
C LEU A 154 2.55 1.47 3.77
N ASN A 155 3.74 1.24 3.20
CA ASN A 155 4.46 2.22 2.42
C ASN A 155 4.46 1.79 0.96
N ALA A 156 4.19 2.73 0.07
CA ALA A 156 4.26 2.49 -1.36
C ALA A 156 4.49 3.80 -2.11
N GLU A 157 5.14 3.69 -3.26
CA GLU A 157 5.43 4.79 -4.15
C GLU A 157 5.25 4.33 -5.59
N GLN A 158 4.63 5.17 -6.42
CA GLN A 158 4.45 4.92 -7.85
C GLN A 158 4.73 6.19 -8.63
N GLN A 159 5.46 6.03 -9.73
CA GLN A 159 5.87 7.13 -10.60
C GLN A 159 5.32 6.95 -12.01
N ALA A 160 4.98 8.05 -12.66
CA ALA A 160 4.60 8.07 -14.06
C ALA A 160 5.06 9.36 -14.73
N THR A 161 5.65 9.24 -15.92
CA THR A 161 6.04 10.40 -16.73
C THR A 161 4.82 10.97 -17.43
N VAL A 162 4.64 12.29 -17.38
CA VAL A 162 3.49 13.01 -17.93
C VAL A 162 3.59 13.09 -19.44
N MET A 163 2.51 12.77 -20.13
CA MET A 163 2.41 12.70 -21.59
C MET A 163 1.51 13.78 -22.18
N GLY A 164 0.59 14.36 -21.39
CA GLY A 164 -0.27 15.45 -21.84
C GLY A 164 -1.34 15.06 -22.88
N ILE A 165 -1.90 13.85 -22.79
CA ILE A 165 -2.88 13.29 -23.75
C ILE A 165 -4.22 12.88 -23.12
#